data_AF-A0A8J7MDG9-F1
#
_entry.id   AF-A0A8J7MDG9-F1
#
_cell.length_a   1.000
_cell.length_b   1.000
_cell.length_c   1.000
_cell.angle_alpha   90.00
_cell.angle_beta   90.00
_cell.angle_gamma   90.00
#
_symmetry.space_group_name_H-M   'P 1'
#
loop_
_entity.id
_entity.type
_entity.pdbx_description
1 polymer ?
#
loop_
_entity_poly.entity_id
_entity_poly.type
_entity_poly.pdbx_seq_one_letter_code
_entity_poly.pdbx_strand_id
1 'polypeptide(L)'
;MKSKKNLTRFTYETTAFQGWRLNISRAGTSFTKYYSDKKYGSGAKSLKAAETALKDLKNLLDNSRRVKNKLSKTTITKAEKILKGS
;
A
#
# COMPACT_ATOMS: atom_id res chain seq x y z
N MET A 1 -10.63 5.49 16.22
CA MET A 1 -10.21 5.33 14.82
C MET A 1 -9.90 3.87 14.55
N LYS A 2 -10.67 3.15 13.71
CA LYS A 2 -10.32 1.77 13.35
C LYS A 2 -9.25 1.80 12.26
N SER A 3 -7.99 1.76 12.67
CA SER A 3 -6.87 1.42 11.79
C SER A 3 -7.17 0.08 11.10
N LYS A 4 -7.26 0.07 9.77
CA LYS A 4 -7.35 -1.19 9.01
C LYS A 4 -5.97 -1.81 8.94
N LYS A 5 -5.88 -3.15 9.02
CA LYS A 5 -4.61 -3.86 8.90
C LYS A 5 -3.90 -3.44 7.60
N ASN A 6 -2.66 -2.95 7.72
CA ASN A 6 -1.82 -2.42 6.64
C ASN A 6 -2.23 -1.04 6.05
N LEU A 7 -3.25 -0.38 6.61
CA LEU A 7 -3.70 0.97 6.21
C LEU A 7 -3.79 1.89 7.42
N THR A 8 -2.98 2.94 7.44
CA THR A 8 -2.98 3.95 8.50
C THR A 8 -3.57 5.25 7.96
N ARG A 9 -4.55 5.82 8.66
CA ARG A 9 -5.10 7.14 8.34
C ARG A 9 -4.19 8.22 8.91
N PHE A 10 -3.90 9.23 8.12
CA PHE A 10 -3.19 10.45 8.52
C PHE A 10 -4.13 11.65 8.41
N THR A 11 -4.21 12.43 9.48
CA THR A 11 -5.00 13.67 9.58
C THR A 11 -4.06 14.85 9.91
N TYR A 12 -4.49 16.06 9.58
CA TYR A 12 -3.70 17.28 9.86
C TYR A 12 -3.48 17.54 11.36
N GLU A 13 -4.24 16.90 12.23
CA GLU A 13 -4.05 16.96 13.68
C GLU A 13 -2.68 16.43 14.13
N THR A 14 -2.07 15.54 13.34
CA THR A 14 -0.82 14.86 13.72
C THR A 14 0.28 14.94 12.65
N THR A 15 -0.04 15.37 11.43
CA THR A 15 0.92 15.39 10.31
C THR A 15 0.66 16.50 9.30
N ALA A 16 1.70 16.91 8.55
CA ALA A 16 1.60 17.93 7.50
C ALA A 16 0.81 17.49 6.25
N PHE A 17 0.18 16.31 6.25
CA PHE A 17 -0.64 15.81 5.14
C PHE A 17 -1.87 15.06 5.65
N GLN A 18 -2.95 15.14 4.89
CA GLN A 18 -4.13 14.31 5.10
C GLN A 18 -4.20 13.23 4.02
N GLY A 19 -4.31 11.97 4.43
CA GLY A 19 -4.20 10.85 3.51
C GLY A 19 -4.24 9.48 4.16
N TRP A 20 -3.93 8.46 3.39
CA TRP A 20 -3.76 7.09 3.87
C TRP A 20 -2.36 6.60 3.54
N ARG A 21 -1.76 5.86 4.47
CA ARG A 21 -0.51 5.12 4.23
C ARG A 21 -0.83 3.65 4.12
N LEU A 22 -0.47 3.07 2.99
CA LEU A 22 -0.35 1.63 2.84
C LEU A 22 1.05 1.21 3.26
N ASN A 23 1.14 0.27 4.20
CA ASN A 23 2.38 -0.41 4.54
C ASN A 23 2.13 -1.91 4.66
N ILE A 24 2.78 -2.70 3.82
CA ILE A 24 2.76 -4.16 3.88
C ILE A 24 4.17 -4.71 3.80
N SER A 25 4.52 -5.61 4.71
CA SER A 25 5.81 -6.29 4.74
C SER A 25 5.63 -7.78 4.51
N ARG A 26 6.42 -8.37 3.62
CA ARG A 26 6.37 -9.80 3.28
C ARG A 26 7.76 -10.31 2.93
N ALA A 27 8.16 -11.44 3.52
CA ALA A 27 9.43 -12.11 3.22
C ALA A 27 10.67 -11.16 3.30
N GLY A 28 10.70 -10.28 4.29
CA GLY A 28 11.79 -9.33 4.52
C GLY A 28 11.79 -8.11 3.58
N THR A 29 10.75 -7.91 2.78
CA THR A 29 10.59 -6.73 1.91
C THR A 29 9.35 -5.93 2.30
N SER A 30 9.50 -4.62 2.41
CA SER A 30 8.44 -3.70 2.84
C SER A 30 8.02 -2.79 1.69
N PHE A 31 6.71 -2.70 1.47
CA PHE A 31 6.12 -1.84 0.45
C PHE A 31 5.32 -0.75 1.14
N THR A 32 5.69 0.51 0.88
CA THR A 32 5.03 1.69 1.45
C THR A 32 4.58 2.65 0.36
N LYS A 33 3.35 3.14 0.47
CA LYS A 33 2.79 4.16 -0.43
C LYS A 33 1.84 5.09 0.34
N TYR A 34 1.90 6.37 0.00
CA TYR A 34 1.02 7.39 0.55
C TYR A 34 -0.03 7.80 -0.49
N TYR A 35 -1.27 7.88 -0.03
CA TYR A 35 -2.46 8.27 -0.80
C TYR A 35 -3.00 9.56 -0.19
N SER A 36 -2.56 10.70 -0.70
CA SER A 36 -3.00 12.02 -0.21
C SER A 36 -4.43 12.31 -0.64
N ASP A 37 -5.26 12.77 0.29
CA ASP A 37 -6.62 13.20 -0.02
C ASP A 37 -6.64 14.32 -1.07
N LYS A 38 -5.62 15.19 -1.07
CA LYS A 38 -5.48 16.27 -2.08
C LYS A 38 -5.32 15.72 -3.49
N LYS A 39 -4.56 14.62 -3.66
CA LYS A 39 -4.33 14.00 -4.97
C LYS A 39 -5.57 13.23 -5.46
N TYR A 40 -6.25 12.54 -4.56
CA TYR A 40 -7.40 11.68 -4.90
C TYR A 40 -8.75 12.40 -4.76
N GLY A 41 -8.77 13.65 -4.28
CA GLY A 41 -9.93 14.52 -4.16
C GLY A 41 -10.74 14.37 -2.87
N SER A 42 -10.68 13.23 -2.17
CA SER A 42 -11.31 13.06 -0.85
C SER A 42 -10.73 11.90 -0.05
N GLY A 43 -10.97 11.90 1.26
CA GLY A 43 -10.59 10.81 2.17
C GLY A 43 -11.19 9.45 1.81
N ALA A 44 -12.39 9.44 1.22
CA ALA A 44 -13.04 8.22 0.75
C ALA A 44 -12.40 7.71 -0.55
N LYS A 45 -12.04 8.61 -1.48
CA LYS A 45 -11.36 8.23 -2.74
C LYS A 45 -9.93 7.76 -2.49
N SER A 46 -9.20 8.41 -1.58
CA SER A 46 -7.86 7.99 -1.17
C SER A 46 -7.90 6.65 -0.43
N LEU A 47 -8.91 6.42 0.43
CA LEU A 47 -9.12 5.11 1.05
C LEU A 47 -9.38 4.03 0.01
N LYS A 48 -10.30 4.27 -0.94
CA LYS A 48 -10.63 3.32 -2.00
C LYS A 48 -9.41 2.96 -2.85
N ALA A 49 -8.60 3.94 -3.23
CA ALA A 49 -7.35 3.70 -3.97
C ALA A 49 -6.36 2.85 -3.16
N ALA A 50 -6.20 3.17 -1.87
CA ALA A 50 -5.32 2.40 -0.98
C ALA A 50 -5.83 0.96 -0.76
N GLU A 51 -7.14 0.75 -0.67
CA GLU A 51 -7.75 -0.56 -0.51
C GLU A 51 -7.59 -1.43 -1.77
N THR A 52 -7.84 -0.86 -2.95
CA THR A 52 -7.62 -1.55 -4.24
C THR A 52 -6.15 -1.97 -4.36
N ALA A 53 -5.22 -1.05 -4.14
CA ALA A 53 -3.80 -1.35 -4.21
C ALA A 53 -3.39 -2.42 -3.19
N LEU A 54 -3.93 -2.39 -1.97
CA LEU A 54 -3.68 -3.40 -0.96
C LEU A 54 -4.18 -4.79 -1.38
N LYS A 55 -5.36 -4.85 -1.99
CA LYS A 55 -5.94 -6.11 -2.49
C LYS A 55 -5.06 -6.71 -3.58
N ASP A 56 -4.64 -5.90 -4.55
CA ASP A 56 -3.81 -6.35 -5.66
C ASP A 56 -2.42 -6.76 -5.19
N LEU A 57 -1.82 -6.02 -4.25
CA LEU A 57 -0.56 -6.39 -3.61
C LEU A 57 -0.67 -7.71 -2.86
N LYS A 58 -1.72 -7.91 -2.06
CA LYS A 58 -1.92 -9.18 -1.34
C LYS A 58 -2.04 -10.35 -2.31
N ASN A 59 -2.87 -10.21 -3.34
CA ASN A 59 -3.05 -11.23 -4.37
C ASN A 59 -1.71 -11.55 -5.06
N LEU A 60 -0.92 -10.54 -5.42
CA LEU A 60 0.40 -10.76 -6.02
C LEU A 60 1.35 -11.47 -5.06
N LEU A 61 1.42 -11.01 -3.80
CA LEU A 61 2.36 -11.52 -2.80
C LEU A 61 2.00 -12.95 -2.35
N ASP A 62 0.72 -13.28 -2.24
CA ASP A 62 0.27 -14.61 -1.84
C ASP A 62 0.41 -15.64 -2.96
N ASN A 63 0.28 -15.22 -4.23
CA ASN A 63 0.56 -16.07 -5.40
C ASN A 63 2.05 -16.10 -5.80
N SER A 64 2.89 -15.27 -5.18
CA SER A 64 4.31 -15.19 -5.57
C SER A 64 5.13 -16.34 -5.02
N ARG A 65 5.89 -17.00 -5.89
CA ARG A 65 6.88 -17.99 -5.49
C ARG A 65 8.03 -17.30 -4.75
N ARG A 66 8.39 -17.82 -3.59
CA ARG A 66 9.55 -17.37 -2.82
C ARG A 66 10.80 -18.08 -3.30
N VAL A 67 11.89 -17.35 -3.44
CA VAL A 67 13.21 -17.90 -3.79
C VAL A 67 14.15 -17.56 -2.64
N LYS A 68 14.76 -18.57 -2.01
CA LYS A 68 15.61 -18.38 -0.81
C LYS A 68 14.93 -17.55 0.29
N ASN A 69 13.66 -17.84 0.58
CA ASN A 69 12.82 -17.12 1.56
C ASN A 69 12.62 -15.61 1.28
N LYS A 70 13.01 -15.13 0.09
CA LYS A 70 12.83 -13.73 -0.36
C LYS A 70 11.86 -13.68 -1.54
N LEU A 71 11.28 -12.51 -1.76
CA LEU A 71 10.54 -12.23 -2.99
C LEU A 71 11.51 -12.20 -4.18
N SER A 72 11.08 -12.72 -5.32
CA SER A 72 11.84 -12.56 -6.56
C SER A 72 11.87 -11.09 -6.98
N LYS A 73 12.93 -10.67 -7.69
CA LYS A 73 13.02 -9.32 -8.27
C LYS A 73 11.79 -8.98 -9.13
N THR A 74 11.30 -9.96 -9.89
CA THR A 74 10.11 -9.81 -10.74
C THR A 74 8.85 -9.50 -9.95
N THR A 75 8.64 -10.15 -8.80
CA THR A 75 7.50 -9.86 -7.90
C THR A 75 7.61 -8.47 -7.31
N ILE A 76 8.82 -8.06 -6.88
CA ILE A 76 9.06 -6.72 -6.33
C ILE A 76 8.73 -5.65 -7.37
N THR A 77 9.25 -5.79 -8.60
CA THR A 77 8.96 -4.84 -9.69
C THR A 77 7.47 -4.79 -10.03
N LYS A 78 6.76 -5.93 -10.04
CA LYS A 78 5.30 -5.95 -10.24
C LYS A 78 4.56 -5.23 -9.11
N ALA A 79 4.96 -5.46 -7.86
CA ALA A 79 4.39 -4.79 -6.70
C ALA A 79 4.59 -3.27 -6.74
N GLU A 80 5.79 -2.81 -7.11
CA GLU A 80 6.08 -1.38 -7.30
C GLU A 80 5.26 -0.77 -8.44
N LYS A 81 5.04 -1.50 -9.53
CA LYS A 81 4.17 -1.04 -10.63
C LYS A 81 2.73 -0.87 -10.16
N ILE A 82 2.18 -1.82 -9.40
CA ILE A 82 0.84 -1.69 -8.79
C ILE A 82 0.77 -0.41 -7.95
N LEU A 83 1.78 -0.17 -7.10
CA LEU A 83 1.83 1.03 -6.27
C LEU A 83 2.03 2.33 -7.04
N LYS A 84 2.66 2.31 -8.22
CA LYS A 84 2.83 3.50 -9.07
C LYS A 84 1.58 3.82 -9.89
N GLY A 85 0.85 2.80 -10.35
CA GLY A 85 -0.35 2.95 -11.17
C GLY A 85 -1.64 3.21 -10.38
N SER A 86 -1.61 3.05 -9.06
CA SER A 86 -2.73 3.35 -8.14
C SER A 86 -2.70 4.78 -7.65
#